data_AF-A0A7C5GUJ3-F1
#
_entry.id   AF-A0A7C5GUJ3-F1
#
_cell.length_a   1.000
_cell.length_b   1.000
_cell.length_c   1.000
_cell.angle_alpha   90.00
_cell.angle_beta   90.00
_cell.angle_gamma   90.00
#
_symmetry.space_group_name_H-M   'P 1'
#
loop_
_entity.id
_entity.type
_entity.pdbx_description
1 polymer ?
#
loop_
_entity_poly.entity_id
_entity_poly.type
_entity_poly.pdbx_seq_one_letter_code
_entity_poly.pdbx_strand_id
1 'polypeptide(L)'
;MHWSWWHYKFWVLFGTCTALITSFLAVSLSINLPMFILGQILFGLATGLIYYSSLYYSMHVGETKGEHGGIHEAAIGLGNFAGPATGALATYFFNKISHADLFGVALLLLLGQLFIFRIRVITLRRTMGS
;
A
#
# COMPACT_ATOMS: atom_id res chain seq x y z
N MET A 1 20.49 15.78 -11.99
CA MET A 1 19.58 15.16 -12.98
C MET A 1 18.16 15.29 -12.46
N HIS A 2 17.37 16.25 -12.95
CA HIS A 2 15.97 16.42 -12.55
C HIS A 2 15.11 15.36 -13.27
N TRP A 3 14.88 14.23 -12.60
CA TRP A 3 14.03 13.14 -13.11
C TRP A 3 12.55 13.46 -12.80
N SER A 4 11.92 14.31 -13.61
CA SER A 4 10.58 14.87 -13.36
C SER A 4 9.40 13.92 -13.60
N TRP A 5 9.62 12.69 -14.07
CA TRP A 5 8.54 11.79 -14.50
C TRP A 5 7.75 11.11 -13.35
N TRP A 6 8.35 11.00 -12.15
CA TRP A 6 7.77 10.33 -10.97
C TRP A 6 7.28 11.29 -9.88
N HIS A 7 7.75 12.53 -9.90
CA HIS A 7 7.52 13.49 -8.82
C HIS A 7 6.06 14.02 -8.83
N TYR A 8 5.39 13.98 -7.67
CA TYR A 8 4.10 14.62 -7.37
C TYR A 8 2.81 14.08 -8.01
N LYS A 9 2.83 13.02 -8.83
CA LYS A 9 1.60 12.52 -9.46
C LYS A 9 0.87 11.53 -8.55
N PHE A 10 -0.29 11.95 -8.04
CA PHE A 10 -1.23 11.11 -7.31
C PHE A 10 -1.52 9.77 -8.02
N TRP A 11 -1.60 9.80 -9.35
CA TRP A 11 -1.81 8.62 -10.19
C TRP A 11 -0.72 7.56 -10.10
N VAL A 12 0.51 7.98 -9.83
CA VAL A 12 1.64 7.06 -9.71
C VAL A 12 1.53 6.28 -8.39
N LEU A 13 1.28 6.97 -7.27
CA LEU A 13 0.97 6.33 -5.99
C LEU A 13 -0.25 5.40 -6.11
N PHE A 14 -1.31 5.88 -6.75
CA PHE A 14 -2.53 5.10 -6.95
C PHE A 14 -2.27 3.83 -7.78
N GLY A 15 -1.51 3.97 -8.87
CA GLY A 15 -1.09 2.85 -9.71
C GLY A 15 -0.24 1.84 -8.97
N THR A 16 0.70 2.29 -8.14
CA THR A 16 1.55 1.38 -7.35
C THR A 16 0.77 0.61 -6.30
N CYS A 17 -0.14 1.25 -5.57
CA CYS A 17 -0.99 0.54 -4.63
C CYS A 17 -1.89 -0.49 -5.34
N THR A 18 -2.39 -0.16 -6.52
CA THR A 18 -3.15 -1.11 -7.34
C THR A 18 -2.28 -2.30 -7.76
N ALA A 19 -1.06 -2.03 -8.24
CA ALA A 19 -0.08 -3.07 -8.59
C ALA A 19 0.32 -3.94 -7.38
N LEU A 20 0.39 -3.36 -6.19
CA LEU A 20 0.65 -4.08 -4.94
C LEU A 20 -0.49 -5.06 -4.61
N ILE A 21 -1.74 -4.62 -4.72
CA ILE A 21 -2.92 -5.47 -4.46
C ILE A 21 -3.00 -6.60 -5.47
N THR A 22 -2.80 -6.31 -6.76
CA THR A 22 -2.88 -7.33 -7.82
C THR A 22 -1.74 -8.33 -7.72
N SER A 23 -0.51 -7.89 -7.44
CA SER A 23 0.64 -8.79 -7.26
C SER A 23 0.51 -9.65 -6.00
N PHE A 24 -0.01 -9.10 -4.89
CA PHE A 24 -0.34 -9.89 -3.69
C PHE A 24 -1.30 -11.04 -4.02
N LEU A 25 -2.43 -10.75 -4.67
CA LEU A 25 -3.39 -11.78 -5.07
C LEU A 25 -2.78 -12.78 -6.06
N ALA A 26 -1.98 -12.31 -7.02
CA ALA A 26 -1.33 -13.18 -8.00
C ALA A 26 -0.34 -14.16 -7.36
N VAL A 27 0.45 -13.71 -6.37
CA VAL A 27 1.37 -14.56 -5.61
C VAL A 27 0.61 -15.56 -4.76
N SER A 28 -0.44 -15.12 -4.05
CA SER A 28 -1.19 -15.98 -3.14
C SER A 28 -2.08 -17.01 -3.84
N LEU A 29 -2.55 -16.72 -5.05
CA LEU A 29 -3.38 -17.63 -5.86
C LEU A 29 -2.56 -18.36 -6.95
N SER A 30 -1.23 -18.20 -6.97
CA SER A 30 -0.40 -18.80 -8.02
C SER A 30 -0.43 -20.34 -7.93
N ILE A 31 -0.67 -20.98 -9.07
CA ILE A 31 -0.64 -22.44 -9.20
C ILE A 31 0.69 -22.91 -9.83
N ASN A 32 1.39 -22.01 -10.54
CA ASN A 32 2.60 -22.32 -11.31
C ASN A 32 3.78 -21.41 -10.91
N LEU A 33 4.98 -21.98 -10.86
CA LEU A 33 6.21 -21.29 -10.43
C LEU A 33 6.53 -20.00 -11.22
N PRO A 34 6.38 -19.92 -12.56
CA PRO A 34 6.66 -18.68 -13.29
C PRO A 34 5.75 -17.52 -12.88
N MET A 35 4.47 -17.82 -12.63
CA MET A 35 3.49 -16.81 -12.19
C MET A 35 3.83 -16.30 -10.78
N PHE A 36 4.26 -17.20 -9.88
CA PHE A 36 4.74 -16.82 -8.56
C PHE A 36 5.96 -15.88 -8.64
N ILE A 37 6.95 -16.21 -9.47
CA ILE A 37 8.16 -15.40 -9.64
C ILE A 37 7.83 -14.01 -10.19
N LEU A 38 7.00 -13.94 -11.24
CA LEU A 38 6.56 -12.66 -11.81
C LEU A 38 5.78 -11.83 -10.80
N GLY A 39 4.90 -12.47 -10.04
CA GLY A 39 4.17 -11.83 -8.95
C GLY A 39 5.10 -11.24 -7.88
N GLN A 40 6.12 -11.99 -7.45
CA GLN A 40 7.12 -11.53 -6.48
C GLN A 40 7.94 -10.34 -6.97
N ILE A 41 8.37 -10.36 -8.24
CA ILE A 41 9.09 -9.23 -8.85
C ILE A 41 8.20 -7.98 -8.83
N LEU A 42 6.95 -8.10 -9.26
CA LEU A 42 6.02 -6.97 -9.27
C LEU A 42 5.71 -6.48 -7.85
N PHE A 43 5.52 -7.39 -6.90
CA PHE A 43 5.27 -7.05 -5.50
C PHE A 43 6.46 -6.32 -4.87
N GLY A 44 7.68 -6.80 -5.10
CA GLY A 44 8.92 -6.17 -4.64
C GLY A 44 9.12 -4.77 -5.25
N LEU A 45 8.85 -4.61 -6.55
CA LEU A 45 8.92 -3.31 -7.20
C LEU A 45 7.89 -2.33 -6.61
N ALA A 46 6.65 -2.79 -6.39
CA ALA A 46 5.59 -1.95 -5.84
C ALA A 46 5.89 -1.51 -4.39
N THR A 47 6.30 -2.45 -3.55
CA THR A 47 6.66 -2.18 -2.14
C THR A 47 7.89 -1.29 -2.03
N GLY A 48 8.96 -1.56 -2.78
CA GLY A 48 10.19 -0.76 -2.77
C GLY A 48 9.94 0.69 -3.19
N LEU A 49 9.04 0.89 -4.14
CA LEU A 49 8.70 2.20 -4.65
C LEU A 49 7.76 3.00 -3.71
N ILE A 50 6.84 2.33 -3.02
CA ILE A 50 6.06 2.93 -1.92
C ILE A 50 6.99 3.32 -0.77
N TYR A 51 7.91 2.44 -0.39
CA TYR A 51 8.88 2.68 0.67
C TYR A 51 9.79 3.88 0.35
N TYR A 52 10.35 3.90 -0.86
CA TYR A 52 11.17 5.01 -1.33
C TYR A 52 10.40 6.34 -1.34
N SER A 53 9.15 6.32 -1.80
CA SER A 53 8.27 7.50 -1.79
C SER A 53 8.00 8.00 -0.38
N SER A 54 7.73 7.09 0.57
CA SER A 54 7.49 7.42 1.97
C SER A 54 8.74 8.04 2.63
N LEU A 55 9.91 7.47 2.38
CA LEU A 55 11.18 7.94 2.95
C LEU A 55 11.58 9.29 2.37
N TYR A 56 11.55 9.44 1.04
CA TYR A 56 11.88 10.68 0.36
C TYR A 56 10.99 11.84 0.81
N TYR A 57 9.69 11.59 0.94
CA TYR A 57 8.73 12.60 1.40
C TYR A 57 8.95 12.98 2.88
N SER A 58 9.22 12.01 3.74
CA SER A 58 9.46 12.26 5.17
C SER A 58 10.76 13.05 5.42
N MET A 59 11.78 12.85 4.59
CA MET A 59 13.05 13.59 4.70
C MET A 59 13.02 15.00 4.08
N HIS A 60 12.17 15.25 3.08
CA HIS A 60 12.08 16.57 2.43
C HIS A 60 11.33 17.63 3.25
N VAL A 61 10.57 17.22 4.27
CA VAL A 61 9.63 18.09 4.99
C VAL A 61 10.03 18.37 6.45
N GLY A 62 10.96 17.63 7.07
CA GLY A 62 11.15 17.65 8.53
C GLY A 62 12.46 18.26 9.06
N GLU A 63 12.36 19.43 9.70
CA GLU A 63 13.40 20.01 10.60
C GLU A 63 13.56 19.22 11.93
N THR A 64 12.73 18.19 12.20
CA THR A 64 12.78 17.35 13.42
C THR A 64 12.95 15.86 13.09
N LYS A 65 14.20 15.45 12.82
CA LYS A 65 14.55 14.09 12.33
C LYS A 65 14.22 12.92 13.28
N GLY A 66 14.19 13.14 14.60
CA GLY A 66 14.00 12.05 15.59
C GLY A 66 12.55 11.61 15.79
N GLU A 67 11.60 12.55 15.81
CA GLU A 67 10.18 12.28 16.10
C GLU A 67 9.46 11.66 14.89
N HIS A 68 9.80 12.11 13.67
CA HIS A 68 9.27 11.55 12.43
C HIS A 68 9.74 10.11 12.16
N GLY A 69 10.94 9.74 12.63
CA GLY A 69 11.44 8.37 12.56
C GLY A 69 10.60 7.40 13.40
N GLY A 70 10.26 7.78 14.63
CA GLY A 70 9.41 6.97 15.51
C GLY A 70 7.99 6.76 14.94
N ILE A 71 7.39 7.78 14.33
CA ILE A 71 6.09 7.65 13.66
C ILE A 71 6.18 6.72 12.44
N HIS A 72 7.27 6.81 11.67
CA HIS A 72 7.48 5.94 10.51
C HIS A 72 7.61 4.46 10.91
N GLU A 73 8.39 4.16 11.94
CA GLU A 73 8.54 2.80 12.46
C GLU A 73 7.24 2.27 13.06
N ALA A 74 6.51 3.10 13.81
CA ALA A 74 5.19 2.73 14.34
C ALA A 74 4.19 2.40 13.21
N ALA A 75 4.22 3.15 12.11
CA ALA A 75 3.36 2.88 10.95
C ALA A 75 3.73 1.54 10.26
N ILE A 76 5.02 1.22 10.13
CA ILE A 76 5.47 -0.08 9.62
C ILE A 76 5.03 -1.21 10.55
N GLY A 77 5.23 -1.05 11.86
CA GLY A 77 4.80 -2.02 12.86
C GLY A 77 3.29 -2.26 12.85
N LEU A 78 2.50 -1.19 12.73
CA LEU A 78 1.05 -1.27 12.60
C LEU A 78 0.63 -2.00 11.32
N GLY A 79 1.28 -1.75 10.19
CA GLY A 79 1.04 -2.48 8.94
C GLY A 79 1.34 -3.98 9.07
N ASN A 80 2.48 -4.33 9.68
CA ASN A 80 2.88 -5.72 9.92
C ASN A 80 1.94 -6.47 10.87
N PHE A 81 1.27 -5.77 11.78
CA PHE A 81 0.24 -6.35 12.65
C PHE A 81 -1.13 -6.43 11.96
N ALA A 82 -1.55 -5.35 11.32
CA ALA A 82 -2.91 -5.21 10.76
C ALA A 82 -3.18 -6.25 9.65
N GLY A 83 -2.20 -6.56 8.81
CA GLY A 83 -2.35 -7.57 7.74
C GLY A 83 -2.67 -8.96 8.29
N PRO A 84 -1.77 -9.59 9.06
CA PRO A 84 -2.01 -10.90 9.67
C PRO A 84 -3.22 -10.94 10.59
N ALA A 85 -3.45 -9.88 11.38
CA ALA A 85 -4.63 -9.80 12.24
C ALA A 85 -5.93 -9.84 11.43
N THR A 86 -5.99 -9.09 10.31
CA THR A 86 -7.16 -9.11 9.42
C THR A 86 -7.34 -10.47 8.76
N GLY A 87 -6.27 -11.09 8.28
CA GLY A 87 -6.34 -12.45 7.70
C GLY A 87 -6.84 -13.49 8.71
N ALA A 88 -6.33 -13.44 9.94
CA ALA A 88 -6.76 -14.34 11.02
C ALA A 88 -8.23 -14.11 11.40
N LEU A 89 -8.67 -12.86 11.54
CA LEU A 89 -10.06 -12.53 11.83
C LEU A 89 -10.99 -12.98 10.69
N ALA A 90 -10.58 -12.77 9.43
CA ALA A 90 -11.36 -13.19 8.28
C ALA A 90 -11.55 -14.71 8.26
N THR A 91 -10.49 -15.49 8.49
CA THR A 91 -10.61 -16.96 8.60
C THR A 91 -11.42 -17.39 9.81
N TYR A 92 -11.29 -16.69 10.95
CA TYR A 92 -12.05 -17.02 12.16
C TYR A 92 -13.56 -16.85 11.96
N PHE A 93 -14.00 -15.73 11.38
CA PHE A 93 -15.42 -15.45 11.15
C PHE A 93 -15.99 -16.12 9.89
N PHE A 94 -15.18 -16.27 8.84
CA PHE A 94 -15.60 -16.77 7.52
C PHE A 94 -14.90 -18.07 7.15
N ASN A 95 -14.75 -18.98 8.11
CA ASN A 95 -14.05 -20.26 7.94
C ASN A 95 -14.62 -21.18 6.83
N LYS A 96 -15.86 -20.94 6.37
CA LYS A 96 -16.50 -21.67 5.27
C LYS A 96 -16.16 -21.14 3.88
N ILE A 97 -15.59 -19.94 3.80
CA ILE A 97 -15.19 -19.31 2.54
C ILE A 97 -13.73 -19.67 2.26
N SER A 98 -13.45 -20.29 1.12
CA SER A 98 -12.07 -20.56 0.71
C SER A 98 -11.32 -19.24 0.53
N HIS A 99 -10.09 -19.18 1.03
CA HIS A 99 -9.22 -17.98 0.94
C HIS A 99 -9.77 -16.73 1.64
N ALA A 100 -10.58 -16.89 2.70
CA ALA A 100 -11.14 -15.78 3.46
C ALA A 100 -10.05 -14.81 3.99
N ASP A 101 -8.90 -15.33 4.39
CA ASP A 101 -7.71 -14.58 4.77
C ASP A 101 -7.24 -13.64 3.66
N LEU A 102 -7.01 -14.19 2.46
CA LEU A 102 -6.49 -13.44 1.31
C LEU A 102 -7.46 -12.32 0.91
N PHE A 103 -8.75 -12.63 0.83
CA PHE A 103 -9.78 -11.65 0.48
C PHE A 103 -9.95 -10.59 1.57
N GLY A 104 -9.82 -10.96 2.85
CA GLY A 104 -9.86 -10.02 3.97
C GLY A 104 -8.73 -9.00 3.89
N VAL A 105 -7.49 -9.46 3.64
CA VAL A 105 -6.33 -8.58 3.48
C VAL A 105 -6.45 -7.73 2.21
N ALA A 106 -6.88 -8.31 1.08
CA ALA A 106 -7.09 -7.56 -0.16
C ALA A 106 -8.16 -6.47 0.01
N LEU A 107 -9.25 -6.76 0.73
CA LEU A 107 -10.29 -5.78 1.06
C LEU A 107 -9.73 -4.64 1.92
N LEU A 108 -8.94 -4.94 2.95
CA LEU A 108 -8.27 -3.93 3.77
C LEU A 108 -7.42 -2.98 2.92
N LEU A 109 -6.61 -3.54 2.00
CA LEU A 109 -5.76 -2.75 1.10
C LEU A 109 -6.60 -1.89 0.14
N LEU A 110 -7.70 -2.44 -0.40
CA LEU A 110 -8.64 -1.69 -1.26
C LEU A 110 -9.31 -0.54 -0.51
N LEU A 111 -9.73 -0.76 0.75
CA LEU A 111 -10.30 0.30 1.59
C LEU A 111 -9.27 1.40 1.86
N GLY A 112 -8.02 1.04 2.14
CA GLY A 112 -6.91 2.00 2.25
C GLY A 112 -6.72 2.82 0.98
N GLN A 113 -6.77 2.17 -0.18
CA GLN A 113 -6.68 2.84 -1.48
C GLN A 113 -7.83 3.82 -1.73
N LEU A 114 -9.06 3.41 -1.41
CA LEU A 114 -10.25 4.26 -1.53
C LEU A 114 -10.20 5.45 -0.56
N PHE A 115 -9.65 5.25 0.63
CA PHE A 115 -9.43 6.31 1.61
C PHE A 115 -8.45 7.37 1.08
N ILE A 116 -7.33 6.95 0.50
CA ILE A 116 -6.36 7.85 -0.16
C ILE A 116 -7.03 8.62 -1.30
N PHE A 117 -7.85 7.95 -2.11
CA PHE A 117 -8.62 8.59 -3.18
C PHE A 117 -9.63 9.62 -2.65
N ARG A 118 -10.37 9.29 -1.58
CA ARG A 118 -11.28 10.21 -0.88
C ARG A 118 -10.56 11.47 -0.41
N ILE A 119 -9.40 11.33 0.24
CA ILE A 119 -8.59 12.47 0.69
C ILE A 119 -8.23 13.36 -0.50
N ARG A 120 -7.76 12.78 -1.60
CA ARG A 120 -7.40 13.55 -2.80
C ARG A 120 -8.57 14.35 -3.35
N VAL A 121 -9.75 13.75 -3.44
CA VAL A 121 -10.97 14.43 -3.92
C VAL A 121 -11.35 15.59 -3.00
N ILE A 122 -11.28 15.41 -1.68
CA ILE A 122 -11.58 16.46 -0.70
C ILE A 122 -10.58 17.61 -0.82
N THR A 123 -9.28 17.31 -0.93
CA THR A 123 -8.24 18.32 -1.08
C THR A 123 -8.41 19.14 -2.36
N LEU A 124 -8.73 18.50 -3.49
CA LEU A 124 -8.99 19.20 -4.76
C LEU A 124 -10.21 20.12 -4.68
N ARG A 125 -11.27 19.71 -3.96
CA ARG A 125 -12.45 20.55 -3.75
C ARG A 125 -12.15 21.80 -2.93
N ARG A 126 -11.26 21.72 -1.93
CA ARG A 126 -10.86 22.87 -1.11
C ARG A 126 -10.08 23.92 -1.91
N THR A 127 -9.24 23.50 -2.86
CA THR A 127 -8.41 24.42 -3.66
C THR A 127 -9.16 25.13 -4.79
N MET A 128 -10.35 24.67 -5.17
CA MET A 128 -11.18 25.32 -6.20
C MET A 128 -12.26 26.25 -5.62
N GLY A 129 -12.45 26.23 -4.29
CA GLY A 129 -13.45 27.04 -3.59
C GLY A 129 -12.88 28.27 -2.86
N SER A 130 -11.59 28.57 -3.04
CA SER A 130 -10.86 29.75 -2.52
C SER A 130 -10.46 30.68 -3.65
#